data_AF-A0A662W2I1-F1
#
_entry.id   AF-A0A662W2I1-F1
#
_cell.length_a   1.000
_cell.length_b   1.000
_cell.length_c   1.000
_cell.angle_alpha   90.00
_cell.angle_beta   90.00
_cell.angle_gamma   90.00
#
_symmetry.space_group_name_H-M   'P 1'
#
loop_
_entity.id
_entity.type
_entity.pdbx_description
1 polymer ?
#
loop_
_entity_poly.entity_id
_entity_poly.type
_entity_poly.pdbx_seq_one_letter_code
_entity_poly.pdbx_strand_id
1 'polypeptide(L)'
;MQVLIKEGSTFQSITPISEKEEKWRSKLLNERILEEIILQDEKRTIKVKAFCEEFAFPDGNSVDLLIVDDKFRIYLCEVKMAWRGSERYGFGQALEYLKSVKTFEKFEDFWEKLQNNKSLKLINIGREKLKKKLKKSFGEENVVSVLVMNEIPPKFIPVVYEIPGSRFYAVELNFFKKGNYEIVAVKKYGWPAVFGKKIRRPITKEKFIENYTQLGLRDLAEEIVDVFQRVCEENPSFVKIRRTPKYYSLVIGDPKVFSVGFHSTRETDDGIWVEVQPDENMKREFLKLERKFGLKVDIKDKKGTKWIKFPEGKGVSILRGKIKDLVYELIRIYKSHPR
;
A
#
# COMPACT_ATOMS: atom_id res chain seq x y z
N MET A 1 -11.37 -19.41 -29.89
CA MET A 1 -11.01 -18.88 -31.22
C MET A 1 -12.16 -19.17 -32.16
N GLN A 2 -12.82 -18.14 -32.68
CA GLN A 2 -13.69 -18.22 -33.85
C GLN A 2 -13.86 -16.80 -34.39
N VAL A 3 -13.34 -16.59 -35.58
CA VAL A 3 -13.34 -15.35 -36.36
C VAL A 3 -14.31 -15.55 -37.52
N LEU A 4 -15.13 -14.54 -37.81
CA LEU A 4 -15.79 -14.41 -39.11
C LEU A 4 -15.60 -12.96 -39.59
N ILE A 5 -14.97 -12.83 -40.75
CA ILE A 5 -14.64 -11.57 -41.45
C ILE A 5 -15.74 -11.28 -42.48
N LYS A 6 -16.06 -10.00 -42.67
CA LYS A 6 -16.50 -9.50 -43.98
C LYS A 6 -15.98 -8.08 -44.19
N GLU A 7 -15.25 -7.86 -45.28
CA GLU A 7 -14.65 -6.58 -45.70
C GLU A 7 -15.70 -5.55 -46.16
N GLY A 8 -15.37 -4.26 -46.02
CA GLY A 8 -16.12 -3.14 -46.60
C GLY A 8 -15.63 -1.77 -46.14
N SER A 9 -14.68 -1.18 -46.90
CA SER A 9 -14.39 0.25 -47.16
C SER A 9 -14.69 1.36 -46.11
N THR A 10 -13.59 1.98 -45.66
CA THR A 10 -13.32 3.42 -45.40
C THR A 10 -14.47 4.41 -45.11
N PHE A 11 -14.39 5.09 -43.95
CA PHE A 11 -14.09 6.53 -43.78
C PHE A 11 -14.08 6.84 -42.27
N GLN A 12 -12.95 7.22 -41.67
CA GLN A 12 -12.92 7.78 -40.31
C GLN A 12 -12.65 9.29 -40.40
N SER A 13 -13.67 10.08 -40.08
CA SER A 13 -13.51 11.51 -39.83
C SER A 13 -12.62 11.71 -38.59
N ILE A 14 -11.66 12.62 -38.71
CA ILE A 14 -10.80 13.03 -37.61
C ILE A 14 -11.62 13.95 -36.70
N THR A 15 -12.33 13.37 -35.73
CA THR A 15 -12.92 14.14 -34.63
C THR A 15 -11.79 14.72 -33.76
N PRO A 16 -11.81 16.01 -33.41
CA PRO A 16 -10.86 16.61 -32.48
C PRO A 16 -10.76 15.82 -31.17
N ILE A 17 -9.55 15.72 -30.61
CA ILE A 17 -9.25 14.88 -29.44
C ILE A 17 -10.07 15.30 -28.21
N SER A 18 -10.35 16.60 -28.05
CA SER A 18 -11.19 17.15 -26.96
C SER A 18 -12.63 16.65 -27.01
N GLU A 19 -13.25 16.60 -28.18
CA GLU A 19 -14.61 16.07 -28.36
C GLU A 19 -14.68 14.57 -28.06
N LYS A 20 -13.59 13.82 -28.33
CA LYS A 20 -13.51 12.42 -27.93
C LYS A 20 -13.44 12.32 -26.41
N GLU A 21 -12.55 13.04 -25.75
CA GLU A 21 -12.40 12.96 -24.30
C GLU A 21 -13.70 13.35 -23.56
N GLU A 22 -14.37 14.42 -23.96
CA GLU A 22 -15.64 14.86 -23.38
C GLU A 22 -16.79 13.86 -23.61
N LYS A 23 -16.87 13.27 -24.81
CA LYS A 23 -17.80 12.19 -25.13
C LYS A 23 -17.51 10.90 -24.34
N TRP A 24 -16.27 10.68 -23.95
CA TRP A 24 -15.88 9.55 -23.11
C TRP A 24 -16.17 9.84 -21.64
N ARG A 25 -15.87 11.04 -21.14
CA ARG A 25 -16.23 11.49 -19.79
C ARG A 25 -17.73 11.38 -19.55
N SER A 26 -18.55 11.86 -20.47
CA SER A 26 -20.02 11.73 -20.37
C SER A 26 -20.50 10.27 -20.32
N LYS A 27 -19.79 9.32 -20.94
CA LYS A 27 -20.06 7.88 -20.77
C LYS A 27 -19.64 7.36 -19.40
N LEU A 28 -18.53 7.84 -18.85
CA LEU A 28 -18.09 7.45 -17.51
C LEU A 28 -19.10 7.84 -16.43
N LEU A 29 -19.87 8.92 -16.62
CA LEU A 29 -20.92 9.36 -15.69
C LEU A 29 -22.11 8.39 -15.56
N ASN A 30 -22.13 7.30 -16.34
CA ASN A 30 -23.07 6.21 -16.10
C ASN A 30 -22.75 5.53 -14.76
N GLU A 31 -23.70 5.49 -13.84
CA GLU A 31 -23.54 4.89 -12.50
C GLU A 31 -22.94 3.48 -12.55
N ARG A 32 -23.34 2.64 -13.51
CA ARG A 32 -22.79 1.28 -13.64
C ARG A 32 -21.32 1.30 -14.06
N ILE A 33 -20.91 2.24 -14.90
CA ILE A 33 -19.51 2.36 -15.33
C ILE A 33 -18.68 2.92 -14.17
N LEU A 34 -19.19 3.89 -13.42
CA LEU A 34 -18.55 4.38 -12.19
C LEU A 34 -18.36 3.26 -11.17
N GLU A 35 -19.40 2.45 -10.96
CA GLU A 35 -19.34 1.26 -10.13
C GLU A 35 -18.24 0.32 -10.64
N GLU A 36 -18.19 0.01 -11.94
CA GLU A 36 -17.12 -0.81 -12.51
C GLU A 36 -15.72 -0.19 -12.35
N ILE A 37 -15.57 1.14 -12.33
CA ILE A 37 -14.28 1.81 -12.04
C ILE A 37 -13.84 1.57 -10.58
N ILE A 38 -14.78 1.54 -9.64
CA ILE A 38 -14.53 1.38 -8.19
C ILE A 38 -14.71 -0.07 -7.67
N LEU A 39 -15.07 -1.04 -8.53
CA LEU A 39 -15.44 -2.43 -8.14
C LEU A 39 -14.34 -3.50 -8.29
N GLN A 40 -14.70 -4.73 -7.91
CA GLN A 40 -13.99 -6.02 -7.98
C GLN A 40 -13.37 -6.50 -6.66
N ASP A 41 -14.21 -6.60 -5.63
CA ASP A 41 -14.10 -7.70 -4.67
C ASP A 41 -15.16 -8.75 -5.09
N GLU A 42 -14.77 -10.01 -5.28
CA GLU A 42 -15.63 -11.09 -5.80
C GLU A 42 -16.88 -11.34 -4.93
N LYS A 43 -16.94 -10.73 -3.74
CA LYS A 43 -17.99 -11.00 -2.73
C LYS A 43 -18.96 -9.84 -2.49
N ARG A 44 -18.74 -8.63 -3.05
CA ARG A 44 -19.65 -7.51 -2.76
C ARG A 44 -19.62 -6.37 -3.78
N THR A 45 -20.81 -5.93 -4.20
CA THR A 45 -21.02 -4.73 -5.01
C THR A 45 -20.87 -3.47 -4.14
N ILE A 46 -19.77 -2.73 -4.32
CA ILE A 46 -19.58 -1.35 -3.87
C ILE A 46 -20.51 -0.44 -4.70
N LYS A 47 -21.30 0.40 -4.02
CA LYS A 47 -22.22 1.34 -4.68
C LYS A 47 -21.71 2.76 -4.62
N VAL A 48 -21.97 3.54 -5.67
CA VAL A 48 -21.72 4.98 -5.67
C VAL A 48 -22.76 5.70 -4.80
N LYS A 49 -22.33 6.72 -4.06
CA LYS A 49 -23.16 7.58 -3.22
C LYS A 49 -23.13 9.03 -3.64
N ALA A 50 -22.00 9.49 -4.16
CA ALA A 50 -21.91 10.80 -4.79
C ALA A 50 -20.82 10.79 -5.84
N PHE A 51 -20.92 11.71 -6.80
CA PHE A 51 -19.81 12.02 -7.69
C PHE A 51 -19.90 13.47 -8.15
N CYS A 52 -18.77 14.06 -8.54
CA CYS A 52 -18.70 15.35 -9.22
C CYS A 52 -17.55 15.37 -10.23
N GLU A 53 -17.75 16.12 -11.29
CA GLU A 53 -16.76 16.43 -12.32
C GLU A 53 -15.95 17.66 -11.93
N GLU A 54 -14.69 17.71 -12.39
CA GLU A 54 -13.80 18.87 -12.27
C GLU A 54 -13.67 19.39 -10.83
N PHE A 55 -13.25 18.52 -9.92
CA PHE A 55 -13.06 18.89 -8.53
C PHE A 55 -11.69 19.56 -8.35
N ALA A 56 -11.71 20.89 -8.25
CA ALA A 56 -10.52 21.69 -8.01
C ALA A 56 -10.05 21.59 -6.55
N PHE A 57 -8.74 21.45 -6.35
CA PHE A 57 -8.04 21.56 -5.08
C PHE A 57 -7.58 23.00 -4.81
N PRO A 58 -7.26 23.36 -3.55
CA PRO A 58 -6.68 24.66 -3.20
C PRO A 58 -5.34 24.98 -3.86
N ASP A 59 -4.52 23.97 -4.15
CA ASP A 59 -3.20 24.11 -4.80
C ASP A 59 -3.27 24.36 -6.31
N GLY A 60 -4.47 24.50 -6.88
CA GLY A 60 -4.70 24.74 -8.31
C GLY A 60 -4.83 23.47 -9.14
N ASN A 61 -4.60 22.29 -8.56
CA ASN A 61 -4.88 21.03 -9.24
C ASN A 61 -6.39 20.81 -9.40
N SER A 62 -6.81 20.12 -10.45
CA SER A 62 -8.20 19.66 -10.64
C SER A 62 -8.17 18.18 -10.96
N VAL A 63 -9.06 17.40 -10.34
CA VAL A 63 -9.30 16.01 -10.74
C VAL A 63 -10.50 15.95 -11.66
N ASP A 64 -10.40 15.17 -12.74
CA ASP A 64 -11.47 15.04 -13.72
C ASP A 64 -12.78 14.55 -13.09
N LEU A 65 -12.68 13.58 -12.17
CA LEU A 65 -13.86 13.02 -11.50
C LEU A 65 -13.54 12.63 -10.05
N LEU A 66 -14.39 13.06 -9.12
CA LEU A 66 -14.40 12.62 -7.73
C LEU A 66 -15.61 11.71 -7.50
N ILE A 67 -15.40 10.52 -6.93
CA ILE A 67 -16.46 9.56 -6.60
C ILE A 67 -16.42 9.26 -5.10
N VAL A 68 -17.61 9.16 -4.49
CA VAL A 68 -17.79 8.69 -3.12
C VAL A 68 -18.59 7.40 -3.12
N ASP A 69 -18.08 6.37 -2.44
CA ASP A 69 -18.76 5.08 -2.34
C ASP A 69 -19.65 4.92 -1.09
N ASP A 70 -20.26 3.74 -0.94
CA ASP A 70 -21.12 3.37 0.17
C ASP A 70 -20.41 3.19 1.52
N LYS A 71 -19.07 3.12 1.50
CA LYS A 71 -18.19 3.17 2.67
C LYS A 71 -17.62 4.58 2.91
N PHE A 72 -18.03 5.57 2.12
CA PHE A 72 -17.59 6.96 2.20
C PHE A 72 -16.09 7.15 1.97
N ARG A 73 -15.52 6.31 1.10
CA ARG A 73 -14.19 6.49 0.52
C ARG A 73 -14.27 7.46 -0.64
N ILE A 74 -13.19 8.22 -0.84
CA ILE A 74 -13.08 9.22 -1.90
C ILE A 74 -12.14 8.67 -2.97
N TYR A 75 -12.63 8.56 -4.19
CA TYR A 75 -11.87 8.17 -5.36
C TYR A 75 -11.61 9.40 -6.21
N LEU A 76 -10.34 9.65 -6.50
CA LEU A 76 -9.86 10.77 -7.33
C LEU A 76 -9.44 10.18 -8.66
N CYS A 77 -10.29 10.32 -9.67
CA CYS A 77 -10.13 9.68 -10.97
C CYS A 77 -9.56 10.66 -11.99
N GLU A 78 -8.37 10.37 -12.49
CA GLU A 78 -7.78 11.02 -13.64
C GLU A 78 -8.11 10.23 -14.90
N VAL A 79 -8.65 10.88 -15.93
CA VAL A 79 -9.10 10.25 -17.17
C VAL A 79 -8.21 10.69 -18.31
N LYS A 80 -7.50 9.76 -18.95
CA LYS A 80 -6.68 10.04 -20.14
C LYS A 80 -7.08 9.14 -21.29
N MET A 81 -7.73 9.73 -22.29
CA MET A 81 -8.20 9.04 -23.49
C MET A 81 -7.31 9.41 -24.69
N ALA A 82 -6.71 8.40 -25.33
CA ALA A 82 -5.83 8.49 -26.50
C ALA A 82 -4.34 8.85 -26.25
N TRP A 83 -3.50 8.18 -27.03
CA TRP A 83 -2.04 8.10 -26.95
C TRP A 83 -1.37 9.31 -27.62
N ARG A 84 -0.46 10.02 -26.93
CA ARG A 84 0.57 10.95 -27.50
C ARG A 84 1.51 11.58 -26.44
N GLY A 85 2.14 10.77 -25.58
CA GLY A 85 3.27 11.25 -24.74
C GLY A 85 2.93 11.88 -23.39
N SER A 86 1.65 12.02 -23.04
CA SER A 86 1.18 12.51 -21.73
C SER A 86 1.11 11.43 -20.64
N GLU A 87 1.61 10.22 -20.90
CA GLU A 87 1.45 9.08 -19.98
C GLU A 87 2.17 9.34 -18.65
N ARG A 88 3.42 9.84 -18.70
CA ARG A 88 4.14 10.26 -17.48
C ARG A 88 3.41 11.39 -16.73
N TYR A 89 2.72 12.26 -17.48
CA TYR A 89 1.99 13.39 -16.93
C TYR A 89 0.72 12.92 -16.22
N GLY A 90 -0.12 12.08 -16.85
CA GLY A 90 -1.33 11.53 -16.22
C GLY A 90 -1.01 10.65 -15.00
N PHE A 91 0.04 9.83 -15.07
CA PHE A 91 0.54 9.10 -13.90
C PHE A 91 1.02 10.04 -12.78
N GLY A 92 1.78 11.08 -13.14
CA GLY A 92 2.24 12.10 -12.18
C GLY A 92 1.08 12.82 -11.50
N GLN A 93 0.13 13.34 -12.28
CA GLN A 93 -1.07 14.04 -11.81
C GLN A 93 -1.90 13.17 -10.87
N ALA A 94 -2.19 11.93 -11.27
CA ALA A 94 -2.95 11.01 -10.42
C ALA A 94 -2.26 10.78 -9.06
N LEU A 95 -0.93 10.67 -9.03
CA LEU A 95 -0.19 10.53 -7.78
C LEU A 95 -0.12 11.83 -6.96
N GLU A 96 -0.07 12.98 -7.63
CA GLU A 96 -0.08 14.29 -6.99
C GLU A 96 -1.40 14.56 -6.27
N TYR A 97 -2.54 14.07 -6.77
CA TYR A 97 -3.83 14.24 -6.08
C TYR A 97 -3.88 13.66 -4.68
N LEU A 98 -3.13 12.58 -4.40
CA LEU A 98 -3.01 12.04 -3.04
C LEU A 98 -2.36 13.04 -2.07
N LYS A 99 -1.52 13.94 -2.58
CA LYS A 99 -0.92 15.05 -1.82
C LYS A 99 -1.88 16.24 -1.78
N SER A 100 -2.60 16.54 -2.86
CA SER A 100 -3.54 17.67 -2.93
C SER A 100 -4.69 17.55 -1.93
N VAL A 101 -5.12 16.35 -1.51
CA VAL A 101 -6.09 16.26 -0.41
C VAL A 101 -5.57 16.85 0.91
N LYS A 102 -4.26 16.81 1.15
CA LYS A 102 -3.64 17.38 2.36
C LYS A 102 -3.68 18.91 2.40
N THR A 103 -3.97 19.57 1.29
CA THR A 103 -4.06 21.04 1.25
C THR A 103 -5.36 21.55 1.86
N PHE A 104 -6.34 20.67 2.10
CA PHE A 104 -7.48 21.01 2.94
C PHE A 104 -7.05 20.92 4.41
N GLU A 105 -6.93 22.07 5.07
CA GLU A 105 -6.60 22.13 6.50
C GLU A 105 -7.72 21.56 7.37
N LYS A 106 -8.98 21.74 6.94
CA LYS A 106 -10.17 21.25 7.64
C LYS A 106 -11.12 20.51 6.71
N PHE A 107 -11.89 19.57 7.27
CA PHE A 107 -12.95 18.87 6.55
C PHE A 107 -14.01 19.84 6.02
N GLU A 108 -14.29 20.90 6.77
CA GLU A 108 -15.26 21.93 6.43
C GLU A 108 -14.94 22.59 5.08
N ASP A 109 -13.65 22.85 4.80
CA ASP A 109 -13.20 23.47 3.55
C ASP A 109 -13.42 22.51 2.36
N PHE A 110 -13.09 21.24 2.55
CA PHE A 110 -13.37 20.19 1.56
C PHE A 110 -14.88 20.07 1.29
N TRP A 111 -15.68 20.02 2.35
CA TRP A 111 -17.14 19.89 2.24
C TRP A 111 -17.75 21.11 1.55
N GLU A 112 -17.30 22.31 1.88
CA GLU A 112 -17.74 23.55 1.24
C GLU A 112 -17.47 23.52 -0.26
N LYS A 113 -16.26 23.12 -0.65
CA LYS A 113 -15.91 23.02 -2.07
C LYS A 113 -16.71 21.94 -2.79
N LEU A 114 -16.94 20.80 -2.14
CA LEU A 114 -17.72 19.70 -2.70
C LEU A 114 -19.19 20.08 -2.88
N GLN A 115 -19.84 20.67 -1.86
CA GLN A 115 -21.27 21.01 -1.91
C GLN A 115 -21.58 22.15 -2.87
N ASN A 116 -20.60 23.04 -3.10
CA ASN A 116 -20.70 24.17 -4.03
C ASN A 116 -20.35 23.79 -5.47
N ASN A 117 -19.80 22.57 -5.70
CA ASN A 117 -19.56 22.09 -7.05
C ASN A 117 -20.90 21.78 -7.75
N LYS A 118 -21.15 22.46 -8.87
CA LYS A 118 -22.40 22.36 -9.66
C LYS A 118 -22.63 20.96 -10.24
N SER A 119 -21.56 20.20 -10.48
CA SER A 119 -21.66 18.84 -11.03
C SER A 119 -21.94 17.78 -9.96
N LEU A 120 -22.01 18.15 -8.67
CA LEU A 120 -22.28 17.20 -7.59
C LEU A 120 -23.64 16.50 -7.77
N LYS A 121 -23.59 15.19 -7.98
CA LYS A 121 -24.74 14.29 -7.99
C LYS A 121 -24.72 13.41 -6.75
N LEU A 122 -25.90 13.19 -6.16
CA LEU A 122 -26.09 12.32 -5.00
C LEU A 122 -26.95 11.13 -5.40
N ILE A 123 -26.55 9.94 -4.98
CA ILE A 123 -27.23 8.69 -5.30
C ILE A 123 -27.74 8.05 -4.00
N ASN A 124 -29.07 8.06 -3.83
CA ASN A 124 -29.74 7.42 -2.70
C ASN A 124 -29.19 7.86 -1.32
N ILE A 125 -28.77 9.12 -1.20
CA ILE A 125 -28.26 9.73 0.03
C ILE A 125 -28.55 11.25 0.06
N GLY A 126 -28.91 11.78 1.22
CA GLY A 126 -29.07 13.23 1.43
C GLY A 126 -27.75 13.92 1.81
N ARG A 127 -27.65 15.22 1.51
CA ARG A 127 -26.44 16.05 1.78
C ARG A 127 -25.95 15.96 3.22
N GLU A 128 -26.83 16.14 4.19
CA GLU A 128 -26.46 16.08 5.61
C GLU A 128 -25.94 14.70 6.04
N LYS A 129 -26.55 13.62 5.53
CA LYS A 129 -26.10 12.26 5.82
C LYS A 129 -24.73 11.98 5.20
N LEU A 130 -24.51 12.47 3.97
CA LEU A 130 -23.22 12.39 3.29
C LEU A 130 -22.14 13.16 4.08
N LYS A 131 -22.40 14.42 4.44
CA LYS A 131 -21.51 15.26 5.24
C LYS A 131 -21.09 14.58 6.54
N LYS A 132 -22.06 14.09 7.33
CA LYS A 132 -21.80 13.43 8.63
C LYS A 132 -20.94 12.17 8.48
N LYS A 133 -21.14 11.42 7.39
CA LYS A 133 -20.41 10.17 7.15
C LYS A 133 -19.02 10.43 6.58
N LEU A 134 -18.90 11.34 5.62
CA LEU A 134 -17.61 11.81 5.09
C LEU A 134 -16.76 12.41 6.19
N LYS A 135 -17.31 13.25 7.10
CA LYS A 135 -16.54 13.80 8.22
C LYS A 135 -15.89 12.72 9.09
N LYS A 136 -16.53 11.55 9.23
CA LYS A 136 -16.00 10.42 10.01
C LYS A 136 -14.98 9.59 9.24
N SER A 137 -15.02 9.61 7.91
CA SER A 137 -14.08 8.91 7.03
C SER A 137 -13.05 9.85 6.41
N PHE A 138 -13.08 11.14 6.71
CA PHE A 138 -12.15 12.10 6.13
C PHE A 138 -10.77 11.88 6.73
N GLY A 139 -9.87 11.40 5.89
CA GLY A 139 -8.53 10.99 6.26
C GLY A 139 -7.84 10.44 5.04
N GLU A 140 -6.53 10.61 4.98
CA GLU A 140 -5.70 10.16 3.87
C GLU A 140 -5.94 8.68 3.52
N GLU A 141 -6.15 7.84 4.53
CA GLU A 141 -6.38 6.41 4.40
C GLU A 141 -7.64 6.02 3.62
N ASN A 142 -8.59 6.95 3.47
CA ASN A 142 -9.85 6.73 2.76
C ASN A 142 -9.88 7.40 1.38
N VAL A 143 -8.74 7.95 0.94
CA VAL A 143 -8.57 8.52 -0.39
C VAL A 143 -7.79 7.55 -1.27
N VAL A 144 -8.35 7.28 -2.46
CA VAL A 144 -7.75 6.44 -3.48
C VAL A 144 -7.64 7.23 -4.78
N SER A 145 -6.47 7.23 -5.38
CA SER A 145 -6.26 7.79 -6.71
C SER A 145 -6.43 6.70 -7.78
N VAL A 146 -7.06 7.05 -8.88
CA VAL A 146 -7.41 6.14 -9.97
C VAL A 146 -6.99 6.76 -11.27
N LEU A 147 -6.17 6.05 -12.06
CA LEU A 147 -5.91 6.44 -13.43
C LEU A 147 -6.80 5.62 -14.36
N VAL A 148 -7.65 6.28 -15.14
CA VAL A 148 -8.56 5.67 -16.10
C VAL A 148 -8.07 5.97 -17.52
N MET A 149 -7.82 4.94 -18.32
CA MET A 149 -7.37 5.08 -19.71
C MET A 149 -8.07 4.08 -20.62
N ASN A 150 -8.02 4.28 -21.94
CA ASN A 150 -8.41 3.24 -22.90
C ASN A 150 -7.35 2.15 -23.06
N GLU A 151 -6.09 2.46 -22.79
CA GLU A 151 -4.97 1.52 -22.88
C GLU A 151 -3.89 1.92 -21.86
N ILE A 152 -3.51 1.00 -20.97
CA ILE A 152 -2.42 1.25 -20.02
C ILE A 152 -1.10 0.75 -20.63
N PRO A 153 -0.10 1.62 -20.84
CA PRO A 153 1.14 1.19 -21.47
C PRO A 153 1.86 0.15 -20.60
N PRO A 154 2.36 -0.96 -21.17
CA PRO A 154 2.96 -2.06 -20.39
C PRO A 154 4.08 -1.64 -19.44
N LYS A 155 4.87 -0.64 -19.82
CA LYS A 155 5.97 -0.08 -19.01
C LYS A 155 5.52 0.56 -17.69
N PHE A 156 4.26 0.99 -17.58
CA PHE A 156 3.73 1.58 -16.33
C PHE A 156 3.05 0.56 -15.43
N ILE A 157 2.67 -0.59 -15.96
CA ILE A 157 2.03 -1.64 -15.16
C ILE A 157 2.87 -1.98 -13.91
N PRO A 158 4.21 -2.20 -14.00
CA PRO A 158 5.05 -2.42 -12.81
C PRO A 158 5.00 -1.26 -11.81
N VAL A 159 4.99 -0.01 -12.28
CA VAL A 159 4.93 1.19 -11.44
C VAL A 159 3.64 1.23 -10.61
N VAL A 160 2.50 0.87 -11.22
CA VAL A 160 1.22 0.77 -10.50
C VAL A 160 1.32 -0.25 -9.36
N TYR A 161 2.04 -1.36 -9.55
CA TYR A 161 2.24 -2.40 -8.53
C TYR A 161 3.29 -2.05 -7.46
N GLU A 162 4.24 -1.17 -7.78
CA GLU A 162 5.31 -0.75 -6.86
C GLU A 162 4.83 0.28 -5.82
N ILE A 163 3.75 1.01 -6.08
CA ILE A 163 3.19 2.00 -5.15
C ILE A 163 2.52 1.27 -3.98
N PRO A 164 3.14 1.25 -2.78
CA PRO A 164 2.65 0.44 -1.69
C PRO A 164 1.38 1.05 -1.09
N GLY A 165 0.42 0.20 -0.70
CA GLY A 165 -0.63 0.59 0.24
C GLY A 165 -1.99 0.88 -0.36
N SER A 166 -2.38 0.28 -1.49
CA SER A 166 -3.78 0.27 -1.99
C SER A 166 -4.37 1.64 -2.38
N ARG A 167 -3.57 2.71 -2.42
CA ARG A 167 -4.06 4.09 -2.63
C ARG A 167 -3.95 4.58 -4.08
N PHE A 168 -3.44 3.74 -4.97
CA PHE A 168 -3.40 4.01 -6.40
C PHE A 168 -3.66 2.73 -7.18
N TYR A 169 -4.50 2.81 -8.21
CA TYR A 169 -4.66 1.74 -9.18
C TYR A 169 -5.01 2.33 -10.55
N ALA A 170 -4.80 1.54 -11.60
CA ALA A 170 -5.15 1.92 -12.96
C ALA A 170 -6.32 1.08 -13.48
N VAL A 171 -7.19 1.70 -14.27
CA VAL A 171 -8.32 1.07 -14.94
C VAL A 171 -8.20 1.32 -16.43
N GLU A 172 -8.24 0.25 -17.19
CA GLU A 172 -8.33 0.26 -18.64
C GLU A 172 -9.78 -0.02 -19.03
N LEU A 173 -10.39 0.93 -19.77
CA LEU A 173 -11.77 0.86 -20.23
C LEU A 173 -11.82 0.79 -21.76
N ASN A 174 -12.29 -0.32 -22.27
CA ASN A 174 -12.48 -0.55 -23.69
C ASN A 174 -13.97 -0.62 -24.02
N PHE A 175 -14.43 0.25 -24.92
CA PHE A 175 -15.84 0.30 -25.32
C PHE A 175 -15.98 -0.32 -26.70
N PHE A 176 -16.81 -1.34 -26.81
CA PHE A 176 -17.14 -2.04 -28.05
C PHE A 176 -18.60 -1.76 -28.40
N LYS A 177 -18.88 -1.46 -29.66
CA LYS A 177 -20.26 -1.37 -30.15
C LYS A 177 -20.60 -2.61 -30.98
N LYS A 178 -21.71 -3.27 -30.66
CA LYS A 178 -22.25 -4.39 -31.42
C LYS A 178 -23.77 -4.22 -31.57
N GLY A 179 -24.19 -3.77 -32.76
CA GLY A 179 -25.60 -3.42 -33.00
C GLY A 179 -26.07 -2.30 -32.08
N ASN A 180 -27.16 -2.53 -31.36
CA ASN A 180 -27.73 -1.59 -30.38
C ASN A 180 -27.09 -1.68 -28.98
N TYR A 181 -26.08 -2.53 -28.81
CA TYR A 181 -25.40 -2.72 -27.53
C TYR A 181 -24.04 -2.04 -27.52
N GLU A 182 -23.74 -1.35 -26.43
CA GLU A 182 -22.40 -0.90 -26.08
C GLU A 182 -21.89 -1.78 -24.93
N ILE A 183 -20.80 -2.51 -25.19
CA ILE A 183 -20.14 -3.39 -24.23
C ILE A 183 -18.93 -2.65 -23.70
N VAL A 184 -18.79 -2.59 -22.38
CA VAL A 184 -17.63 -2.00 -21.72
C VAL A 184 -16.82 -3.13 -21.11
N ALA A 185 -15.58 -3.31 -21.57
CA ALA A 185 -14.62 -4.21 -20.96
C ALA A 185 -13.72 -3.41 -20.02
N VAL A 186 -13.61 -3.89 -18.79
CA VAL A 186 -12.86 -3.24 -17.72
C VAL A 186 -11.71 -4.13 -17.30
N LYS A 187 -10.49 -3.60 -17.29
CA LYS A 187 -9.29 -4.28 -16.81
C LYS A 187 -8.59 -3.41 -15.78
N LYS A 188 -8.12 -4.00 -14.68
CA LYS A 188 -7.54 -3.25 -13.56
C LYS A 188 -6.11 -3.69 -13.28
N TYR A 189 -5.26 -2.74 -12.91
CA TYR A 189 -3.85 -2.95 -12.59
C TYR A 189 -3.51 -2.33 -11.24
N GLY A 190 -2.65 -2.99 -10.47
CA GLY A 190 -2.28 -2.58 -9.10
C GLY A 190 -3.46 -2.48 -8.14
N TRP A 191 -4.61 -3.02 -8.53
CA TRP A 191 -5.78 -3.12 -7.68
C TRP A 191 -5.41 -3.94 -6.43
N PRO A 192 -5.64 -3.41 -5.23
CA PRO A 192 -5.28 -4.12 -4.02
C PRO A 192 -6.23 -5.30 -3.82
N ALA A 193 -5.67 -6.51 -3.81
CA ALA A 193 -6.39 -7.73 -3.46
C ALA A 193 -6.98 -7.74 -2.04
N VAL A 194 -6.84 -6.66 -1.25
CA VAL A 194 -7.27 -6.64 0.16
C VAL A 194 -7.62 -5.22 0.65
N PHE A 195 -8.69 -4.61 0.15
CA PHE A 195 -9.33 -3.50 0.89
C PHE A 195 -10.12 -4.05 2.09
N GLY A 196 -9.42 -4.20 3.21
CA GLY A 196 -9.97 -4.75 4.46
C GLY A 196 -8.95 -4.96 5.57
N LYS A 197 -7.64 -4.85 5.29
CA LYS A 197 -6.65 -4.79 6.36
C LYS A 197 -6.59 -3.36 6.85
N LYS A 198 -7.13 -3.11 8.06
CA LYS A 198 -6.80 -1.95 8.91
C LYS A 198 -5.34 -1.58 8.65
N ILE A 199 -5.02 -0.31 8.39
CA ILE A 199 -3.63 0.18 8.46
C ILE A 199 -3.10 -0.35 9.78
N ARG A 200 -2.28 -1.39 9.70
CA ARG A 200 -1.75 -1.99 10.90
C ARG A 200 -0.76 -0.92 11.38
N ARG A 201 -1.08 -0.24 12.47
CA ARG A 201 -0.16 0.72 13.08
C ARG A 201 1.09 -0.06 13.50
N PRO A 202 2.30 0.53 13.43
CA PRO A 202 3.48 -0.08 14.04
C PRO A 202 3.15 -0.53 15.45
N ILE A 203 3.59 -1.73 15.84
CA ILE A 203 3.34 -2.21 17.20
C ILE A 203 4.06 -1.31 18.20
N THR A 204 3.35 -0.86 19.23
CA THR A 204 3.93 -0.07 20.32
C THR A 204 4.65 -0.99 21.33
N LYS A 205 5.50 -0.42 22.20
CA LYS A 205 6.15 -1.17 23.29
C LYS A 205 5.09 -1.84 24.16
N GLU A 206 4.08 -1.06 24.53
CA GLU A 206 2.99 -1.46 25.43
C GLU A 206 2.19 -2.59 24.79
N LYS A 207 1.87 -2.47 23.49
CA LYS A 207 1.10 -3.50 22.79
C LYS A 207 1.90 -4.79 22.57
N PHE A 208 3.21 -4.68 22.34
CA PHE A 208 4.08 -5.85 22.26
C PHE A 208 4.12 -6.63 23.57
N ILE A 209 4.30 -5.92 24.70
CA ILE A 209 4.28 -6.52 26.04
C ILE A 209 2.91 -7.12 26.34
N GLU A 210 1.82 -6.42 26.04
CA GLU A 210 0.45 -6.91 26.24
C GLU A 210 0.21 -8.24 25.49
N ASN A 211 0.61 -8.32 24.22
CA ASN A 211 0.43 -9.52 23.40
C ASN A 211 1.23 -10.71 23.97
N TYR A 212 2.46 -10.50 24.44
CA TYR A 212 3.27 -11.55 25.04
C TYR A 212 2.80 -11.92 26.45
N THR A 213 2.18 -10.98 27.17
CA THR A 213 1.56 -11.24 28.48
C THR A 213 0.39 -12.22 28.34
N GLN A 214 -0.44 -12.07 27.31
CA GLN A 214 -1.53 -13.01 27.00
C GLN A 214 -1.04 -14.44 26.72
N LEU A 215 0.25 -14.61 26.41
CA LEU A 215 0.91 -15.89 26.16
C LEU A 215 1.74 -16.40 27.34
N GLY A 216 1.68 -15.73 28.50
CA GLY A 216 2.50 -16.09 29.69
C GLY A 216 3.99 -15.76 29.55
N LEU A 217 4.37 -14.85 28.65
CA LEU A 217 5.76 -14.49 28.31
C LEU A 217 6.07 -13.01 28.60
N ARG A 218 5.38 -12.41 29.56
CA ARG A 218 5.55 -10.99 29.92
C ARG A 218 7.00 -10.62 30.20
N ASP A 219 7.66 -11.35 31.10
CA ASP A 219 9.04 -11.07 31.53
C ASP A 219 10.02 -11.07 30.36
N LEU A 220 9.80 -11.95 29.38
CA LEU A 220 10.63 -12.05 28.18
C LEU A 220 10.40 -10.85 27.24
N ALA A 221 9.16 -10.38 27.10
CA ALA A 221 8.88 -9.20 26.29
C ALA A 221 9.45 -7.92 26.93
N GLU A 222 9.37 -7.81 28.25
CA GLU A 222 10.01 -6.73 29.00
C GLU A 222 11.54 -6.80 28.85
N GLU A 223 12.16 -8.00 28.98
CA GLU A 223 13.59 -8.22 28.73
C GLU A 223 14.00 -7.79 27.30
N ILE A 224 13.25 -8.20 26.27
CA ILE A 224 13.51 -7.83 24.87
C ILE A 224 13.55 -6.31 24.72
N VAL A 225 12.50 -5.65 25.22
CA VAL A 225 12.36 -4.21 25.03
C VAL A 225 13.47 -3.47 25.76
N ASP A 226 13.76 -3.84 27.01
CA ASP A 226 14.79 -3.19 27.81
C ASP A 226 16.19 -3.39 27.22
N VAL A 227 16.51 -4.59 26.73
CA VAL A 227 17.77 -4.86 26.02
C VAL A 227 17.85 -4.02 24.75
N PHE A 228 16.80 -3.98 23.93
CA PHE A 228 16.80 -3.21 22.68
C PHE A 228 16.99 -1.72 22.94
N GLN A 229 16.34 -1.16 23.97
CA GLN A 229 16.48 0.24 24.35
C GLN A 229 17.92 0.55 24.79
N ARG A 230 18.47 -0.21 25.74
CA ARG A 230 19.85 -0.02 26.22
C ARG A 230 20.89 -0.12 25.11
N VAL A 231 20.77 -1.14 24.25
CA VAL A 231 21.74 -1.34 23.16
C VAL A 231 21.69 -0.18 22.15
N CYS A 232 20.51 0.37 21.88
CA CYS A 232 20.35 1.57 21.05
C CYS A 232 20.97 2.81 21.70
N GLU A 233 20.80 2.99 23.01
CA GLU A 233 21.40 4.09 23.77
C GLU A 233 22.93 4.00 23.80
N GLU A 234 23.49 2.79 23.93
CA GLU A 234 24.93 2.55 23.93
C GLU A 234 25.58 2.66 22.54
N ASN A 235 24.83 2.40 21.45
CA ASN A 235 25.36 2.36 20.09
C ASN A 235 24.48 3.15 19.09
N PRO A 236 24.18 4.44 19.33
CA PRO A 236 23.16 5.19 18.59
C PRO A 236 23.53 5.46 17.12
N SER A 237 24.81 5.40 16.77
CA SER A 237 25.30 5.68 15.42
C SER A 237 24.95 4.58 14.42
N PHE A 238 24.79 3.33 14.86
CA PHE A 238 24.54 2.20 13.95
C PHE A 238 23.50 1.19 14.46
N VAL A 239 22.86 1.41 15.61
CA VAL A 239 21.79 0.52 16.12
C VAL A 239 20.50 1.30 16.32
N LYS A 240 19.38 0.82 15.76
CA LYS A 240 18.07 1.49 15.83
C LYS A 240 16.95 0.49 16.08
N ILE A 241 15.97 0.84 16.92
CA ILE A 241 14.72 0.09 17.05
C ILE A 241 13.82 0.43 15.86
N ARG A 242 13.38 -0.59 15.12
CA ARG A 242 12.40 -0.47 14.05
C ARG A 242 11.12 -1.17 14.43
N ARG A 243 10.03 -0.41 14.43
CA ARG A 243 8.68 -0.93 14.71
C ARG A 243 7.92 -1.05 13.40
N THR A 244 7.44 -2.25 13.12
CA THR A 244 6.50 -2.51 12.04
C THR A 244 5.21 -3.05 12.64
N PRO A 245 4.14 -3.17 11.86
CA PRO A 245 2.88 -3.63 12.43
C PRO A 245 2.87 -5.11 12.80
N LYS A 246 3.87 -5.85 12.31
CA LYS A 246 4.05 -7.27 12.57
C LYS A 246 5.25 -7.56 13.46
N TYR A 247 6.23 -6.67 13.53
CA TYR A 247 7.49 -6.96 14.23
C TYR A 247 7.95 -5.79 15.09
N TYR A 248 8.43 -6.12 16.28
CA TYR A 248 9.31 -5.29 17.09
C TYR A 248 10.75 -5.74 16.83
N SER A 249 11.57 -4.88 16.25
CA SER A 249 12.90 -5.27 15.75
C SER A 249 14.02 -4.34 16.19
N LEU A 250 15.19 -4.93 16.41
CA LEU A 250 16.46 -4.22 16.51
C LEU A 250 17.18 -4.32 15.17
N VAL A 251 17.60 -3.18 14.63
CA VAL A 251 18.37 -3.07 13.39
C VAL A 251 19.80 -2.71 13.75
N ILE A 252 20.77 -3.46 13.21
CA ILE A 252 22.21 -3.26 13.42
C ILE A 252 22.86 -2.97 12.06
N GLY A 253 23.61 -1.88 11.99
CA GLY A 253 24.32 -1.37 10.82
C GLY A 253 23.58 -0.25 10.07
N ASP A 254 24.37 0.66 9.47
CA ASP A 254 23.88 1.69 8.54
C ASP A 254 24.81 1.72 7.30
N PRO A 255 24.42 1.15 6.14
CA PRO A 255 23.10 0.57 5.85
C PRO A 255 22.82 -0.71 6.65
N LYS A 256 21.52 -1.05 6.80
CA LYS A 256 21.04 -2.23 7.54
C LYS A 256 21.82 -3.50 7.20
N VAL A 257 22.51 -4.08 8.18
CA VAL A 257 23.26 -5.33 8.03
C VAL A 257 22.52 -6.52 8.65
N PHE A 258 22.05 -6.34 9.88
CA PHE A 258 21.29 -7.37 10.61
C PHE A 258 19.96 -6.83 11.13
N SER A 259 19.00 -7.73 11.30
CA SER A 259 17.74 -7.47 12.00
C SER A 259 17.43 -8.60 12.97
N VAL A 260 17.27 -8.28 14.25
CA VAL A 260 16.66 -9.19 15.22
C VAL A 260 15.19 -8.81 15.34
N GLY A 261 14.27 -9.72 15.04
CA GLY A 261 12.85 -9.40 14.97
C GLY A 261 11.96 -10.39 15.72
N PHE A 262 11.07 -9.84 16.54
CA PHE A 262 10.04 -10.57 17.26
C PHE A 262 8.66 -10.16 16.73
N HIS A 263 7.88 -11.14 16.28
CA HIS A 263 6.54 -10.99 15.76
C HIS A 263 5.60 -10.53 16.86
N SER A 264 4.63 -9.70 16.49
CA SER A 264 3.70 -9.06 17.42
C SER A 264 2.79 -10.03 18.15
N THR A 265 2.43 -11.16 17.52
CA THR A 265 1.43 -12.11 18.02
C THR A 265 1.95 -13.54 18.12
N ARG A 266 3.23 -13.79 17.85
CA ARG A 266 3.84 -15.14 17.77
C ARG A 266 3.20 -16.09 16.72
N GLU A 267 2.32 -15.58 15.86
CA GLU A 267 1.67 -16.34 14.79
C GLU A 267 2.63 -16.78 13.66
N THR A 268 3.87 -16.25 13.62
CA THR A 268 4.87 -16.55 12.57
C THR A 268 6.31 -16.43 13.08
N ASP A 269 7.28 -16.83 12.25
CA ASP A 269 8.72 -16.92 12.53
C ASP A 269 9.33 -15.64 13.18
N ASP A 270 9.75 -15.73 14.44
CA ASP A 270 10.74 -14.83 15.03
C ASP A 270 12.15 -15.21 14.52
N GLY A 271 13.11 -14.29 14.56
CA GLY A 271 14.47 -14.66 14.16
C GLY A 271 15.45 -13.53 13.92
N ILE A 272 16.53 -13.90 13.21
CA ILE A 272 17.60 -13.00 12.79
C ILE A 272 17.69 -13.03 11.27
N TRP A 273 17.61 -11.84 10.66
CA TRP A 273 17.76 -11.61 9.22
C TRP A 273 19.11 -11.00 8.92
N VAL A 274 19.76 -11.51 7.88
CA VAL A 274 20.97 -10.94 7.28
C VAL A 274 20.56 -10.21 6.00
N GLU A 275 20.81 -8.91 5.97
CA GLU A 275 20.24 -7.98 4.99
C GLU A 275 21.24 -7.60 3.89
N VAL A 276 22.48 -8.04 4.05
CA VAL A 276 23.58 -7.89 3.10
C VAL A 276 23.90 -9.21 2.42
N GLN A 277 24.69 -9.16 1.35
CA GLN A 277 25.28 -10.36 0.79
C GLN A 277 26.27 -10.96 1.81
N PRO A 278 26.06 -12.21 2.24
CA PRO A 278 26.93 -12.87 3.20
C PRO A 278 28.29 -13.24 2.60
N ASP A 279 29.35 -13.11 3.40
CA ASP A 279 30.66 -13.66 3.11
C ASP A 279 30.94 -14.92 3.96
N GLU A 280 32.02 -15.64 3.62
CA GLU A 280 32.41 -16.89 4.28
C GLU A 280 32.78 -16.73 5.77
N ASN A 281 33.19 -15.53 6.19
CA ASN A 281 33.53 -15.27 7.59
C ASN A 281 32.26 -15.03 8.42
N MET A 282 31.33 -14.25 7.89
CA MET A 282 30.00 -14.04 8.47
C MET A 282 29.25 -15.37 8.63
N LYS A 283 29.28 -16.25 7.63
CA LYS A 283 28.71 -17.61 7.73
C LYS A 283 29.28 -18.39 8.91
N ARG A 284 30.61 -18.40 9.05
CA ARG A 284 31.31 -19.08 10.16
C ARG A 284 30.93 -18.51 11.52
N GLU A 285 30.83 -17.19 11.64
CA GLU A 285 30.42 -16.55 12.89
C GLU A 285 28.97 -16.91 13.26
N PHE A 286 28.05 -16.98 12.29
CA PHE A 286 26.68 -17.41 12.56
C PHE A 286 26.58 -18.89 12.98
N LEU A 287 27.39 -19.79 12.41
CA LEU A 287 27.48 -21.18 12.89
C LEU A 287 28.02 -21.28 14.33
N LYS A 288 28.86 -20.33 14.78
CA LYS A 288 29.27 -20.26 16.19
C LYS A 288 28.10 -19.84 17.10
N LEU A 289 27.20 -18.98 16.61
CA LEU A 289 25.98 -18.62 17.36
C LEU A 289 25.06 -19.82 17.58
N GLU A 290 24.93 -20.72 16.59
CA GLU A 290 24.16 -21.96 16.75
C GLU A 290 24.65 -22.77 17.95
N ARG A 291 25.96 -23.00 18.03
CA ARG A 291 26.56 -23.77 19.14
C ARG A 291 26.43 -23.03 20.48
N LYS A 292 26.66 -21.71 20.50
CA LYS A 292 26.66 -20.90 21.73
C LYS A 292 25.26 -20.74 22.33
N PHE A 293 24.24 -20.57 21.49
CA PHE A 293 22.89 -20.24 21.94
C PHE A 293 21.88 -21.39 21.76
N GLY A 294 22.27 -22.50 21.12
CA GLY A 294 21.37 -23.61 20.80
C GLY A 294 20.33 -23.22 19.74
N LEU A 295 20.68 -22.32 18.82
CA LEU A 295 19.79 -21.75 17.82
C LEU A 295 19.99 -22.46 16.47
N LYS A 296 18.91 -22.87 15.82
CA LYS A 296 19.01 -23.48 14.48
C LYS A 296 19.36 -22.40 13.45
N VAL A 297 20.53 -22.54 12.82
CA VAL A 297 20.97 -21.66 11.74
C VAL A 297 20.66 -22.29 10.38
N ASP A 298 20.04 -21.52 9.49
CA ASP A 298 19.68 -21.86 8.11
C ASP A 298 20.35 -20.84 7.17
N ILE A 299 21.65 -21.03 6.90
CA ILE A 299 22.45 -20.12 6.08
C ILE A 299 21.97 -20.16 4.64
N LYS A 300 21.68 -18.99 4.08
CA LYS A 300 21.28 -18.83 2.67
C LYS A 300 22.17 -17.82 1.99
N ASP A 301 22.61 -18.13 0.78
CA ASP A 301 23.48 -17.28 -0.05
C ASP A 301 22.77 -16.09 -0.72
N LYS A 302 21.77 -15.53 -0.05
CA LYS A 302 20.93 -14.45 -0.56
C LYS A 302 20.73 -13.38 0.50
N LYS A 303 20.89 -12.11 0.10
CA LYS A 303 20.53 -10.94 0.94
C LYS A 303 19.07 -10.96 1.39
N GLY A 304 18.80 -10.39 2.57
CA GLY A 304 17.46 -10.29 3.15
C GLY A 304 16.88 -11.62 3.60
N THR A 305 17.75 -12.61 3.87
CA THR A 305 17.30 -13.94 4.30
C THR A 305 17.35 -14.07 5.81
N LYS A 306 16.38 -14.81 6.33
CA LYS A 306 16.38 -15.23 7.72
C LYS A 306 17.38 -16.37 7.90
N TRP A 307 18.39 -16.13 8.69
CA TRP A 307 19.46 -17.09 8.97
C TRP A 307 19.27 -17.81 10.29
N ILE A 308 18.57 -17.22 11.25
CA ILE A 308 18.20 -17.91 12.49
C ILE A 308 16.69 -17.84 12.62
N LYS A 309 16.07 -19.01 12.76
CA LYS A 309 14.64 -19.13 13.10
C LYS A 309 14.53 -19.47 14.57
N PHE A 310 13.66 -18.79 15.30
CA PHE A 310 13.28 -19.23 16.63
C PHE A 310 12.06 -20.15 16.46
N PRO A 311 12.16 -21.47 16.72
CA PRO A 311 11.07 -22.41 16.50
C PRO A 311 9.77 -22.03 17.23
N GLU A 312 8.62 -22.32 16.63
CA GLU A 312 7.31 -22.11 17.27
C GLU A 312 7.22 -22.87 18.62
N GLY A 313 6.53 -22.29 19.60
CA GLY A 313 6.30 -22.91 20.92
C GLY A 313 7.49 -22.93 21.89
N LYS A 314 8.73 -23.17 21.42
CA LYS A 314 9.94 -23.33 22.29
C LYS A 314 11.12 -22.41 21.98
N GLY A 315 11.18 -21.78 20.80
CA GLY A 315 12.34 -21.01 20.34
C GLY A 315 12.59 -19.70 21.09
N VAL A 316 11.53 -18.93 21.34
CA VAL A 316 11.65 -17.64 22.05
C VAL A 316 12.01 -17.86 23.53
N SER A 317 11.52 -18.95 24.15
CA SER A 317 11.89 -19.31 25.53
C SER A 317 13.35 -19.74 25.68
N ILE A 318 13.99 -20.29 24.64
CA ILE A 318 15.44 -20.62 24.66
C ILE A 318 16.28 -19.36 24.82
N LEU A 319 15.76 -18.21 24.40
CA LEU A 319 16.41 -16.92 24.50
C LEU A 319 16.24 -16.24 25.85
N ARG A 320 15.38 -16.75 26.76
CA ARG A 320 15.19 -16.14 28.08
C ARG A 320 16.53 -16.04 28.81
N GLY A 321 16.90 -14.82 29.22
CA GLY A 321 18.19 -14.54 29.85
C GLY A 321 19.40 -14.57 28.92
N LYS A 322 19.22 -14.74 27.61
CA LYS A 322 20.29 -14.81 26.59
C LYS A 322 20.18 -13.75 25.49
N ILE A 323 19.10 -12.95 25.47
CA ILE A 323 18.85 -11.97 24.40
C ILE A 323 19.94 -10.90 24.37
N LYS A 324 20.35 -10.43 25.55
CA LYS A 324 21.45 -9.47 25.68
C LYS A 324 22.71 -10.00 24.98
N ASP A 325 23.19 -11.17 25.38
CA ASP A 325 24.41 -11.77 24.85
C ASP A 325 24.33 -12.03 23.34
N LEU A 326 23.17 -12.49 22.85
CA LEU A 326 22.95 -12.69 21.42
C LEU A 326 23.08 -11.38 20.63
N VAL A 327 22.48 -10.29 21.12
CA VAL A 327 22.55 -8.98 20.47
C VAL A 327 23.98 -8.43 20.45
N TYR A 328 24.73 -8.54 21.56
CA TYR A 328 26.12 -8.09 21.58
C TYR A 328 27.03 -8.93 20.67
N GLU A 329 26.79 -10.23 20.53
CA GLU A 329 27.51 -11.04 19.56
C GLU A 329 27.22 -10.59 18.11
N LEU A 330 25.98 -10.28 17.78
CA LEU A 330 25.64 -9.72 16.46
C LEU A 330 26.32 -8.37 16.22
N ILE A 331 26.43 -7.52 17.24
CA ILE A 331 27.19 -6.27 17.16
C ILE A 331 28.68 -6.53 16.97
N ARG A 332 29.26 -7.52 17.65
CA ARG A 332 30.67 -7.92 17.45
C ARG A 332 30.90 -8.43 16.02
N ILE A 333 29.99 -9.23 15.50
CA ILE A 333 30.04 -9.71 14.10
C ILE A 333 29.95 -8.53 13.15
N TYR A 334 29.06 -7.57 13.39
CA TYR A 334 28.96 -6.34 12.59
C TYR A 334 30.27 -5.53 12.62
N LYS A 335 30.83 -5.29 13.81
CA LYS A 335 32.08 -4.51 13.99
C LYS A 335 33.32 -5.18 13.40
N SER A 336 33.32 -6.51 13.26
CA SER A 336 34.40 -7.25 12.58
C SER A 336 34.26 -7.29 11.07
N HIS A 337 33.13 -6.80 10.54
CA HIS A 337 32.84 -6.69 9.11
C HIS A 337 32.26 -5.29 8.78
N PRO A 338 32.93 -4.20 9.19
CA PRO A 338 32.45 -2.86 8.87
C PRO A 338 32.55 -2.68 7.35
N ARG A 339 31.46 -2.24 6.74
CA ARG A 339 31.42 -1.90 5.31
C ARG A 339 31.57 -0.41 5.11
#